data_AF-A0A1Z4LVW5-F1
#
_entry.id   AF-A0A1Z4LVW5-F1
#
_cell.length_a   1.000
_cell.length_b   1.000
_cell.length_c   1.000
_cell.angle_alpha   90.00
_cell.angle_beta   90.00
_cell.angle_gamma   90.00
#
_symmetry.space_group_name_H-M   'P 1'
#
loop_
_entity.id
_entity.type
_entity.pdbx_description
1 polymer ?
#
loop_
_entity_poly.entity_id
_entity_poly.type
_entity_poly.pdbx_seq_one_letter_code
_entity_poly.pdbx_strand_id
1 'polypeptide(L)'
;MGLSADALDNDLFNAATEGSAITTNLNARKGDRLSFDWNYLTNDTFDDYAFFVANGVVTRLADLTNTNNASSFFDSETGKRTFNYTFANAGNYQVGIGVVDIGDFNSTSALQISNAQTEPVPEPFTILGTAVAGGFGVMLRRKRSKKQA
;
A
#
# COMPACT_ATOMS: atom_id res chain seq x y z
N MET A 1 5.49 8.76 -10.20
CA MET A 1 5.69 8.04 -8.92
C MET A 1 6.69 8.73 -7.98
N GLY A 2 7.35 9.84 -8.36
CA GLY A 2 8.30 10.53 -7.49
C GLY A 2 9.54 9.70 -7.16
N LEU A 3 9.88 8.73 -8.01
CA LEU A 3 11.02 7.85 -7.89
C LEU A 3 12.28 8.52 -8.43
N SER A 4 13.44 8.23 -7.83
CA SER A 4 14.73 8.51 -8.46
C SER A 4 14.93 7.60 -9.68
N ALA A 5 15.86 7.97 -10.57
CA ALA A 5 16.08 7.25 -11.82
C ALA A 5 16.48 5.77 -11.63
N ASP A 6 17.11 5.47 -10.51
CA ASP A 6 17.65 4.17 -10.09
C ASP A 6 16.76 3.45 -9.07
N ALA A 7 15.61 4.03 -8.70
CA ALA A 7 14.81 3.51 -7.58
C ALA A 7 14.20 2.12 -7.85
N LEU A 8 14.20 1.67 -9.11
CA LEU A 8 13.73 0.35 -9.52
C LEU A 8 14.87 -0.58 -9.94
N ASP A 9 16.12 -0.12 -9.91
CA ASP A 9 17.27 -0.98 -10.21
C ASP A 9 17.44 -2.01 -9.10
N ASN A 10 17.81 -3.25 -9.46
CA ASN A 10 18.14 -4.27 -8.47
C ASN A 10 19.53 -4.00 -7.87
N ASP A 11 20.48 -3.66 -8.74
CA ASP A 11 21.84 -3.29 -8.38
C ASP A 11 22.52 -2.51 -9.53
N LEU A 12 23.80 -2.16 -9.35
CA LEU A 12 24.58 -1.37 -10.31
C LEU A 12 24.79 -2.04 -11.68
N PHE A 13 24.57 -3.35 -11.79
CA PHE A 13 24.75 -4.15 -12.99
C PHE A 13 23.44 -4.69 -13.56
N ASN A 14 22.36 -4.65 -12.77
CA ASN A 14 21.02 -5.11 -13.12
C ASN A 14 20.01 -3.97 -12.97
N ALA A 15 19.99 -3.09 -13.97
CA ALA A 15 19.13 -1.92 -13.99
C ALA A 15 17.73 -2.23 -14.54
N ALA A 16 16.76 -1.43 -14.14
CA ALA A 16 15.42 -1.42 -14.73
C ALA A 16 15.50 -0.98 -16.20
N THR A 17 14.87 -1.76 -17.08
CA THR A 17 14.90 -1.56 -18.54
C THR A 17 13.57 -1.02 -19.04
N GLU A 18 12.49 -1.75 -18.78
CA GLU A 18 11.12 -1.36 -19.12
C GLU A 18 10.12 -1.75 -18.02
N GLY A 19 8.88 -1.33 -18.18
CA GLY A 19 7.85 -1.66 -17.22
C GLY A 19 6.57 -0.90 -17.40
N SER A 20 5.58 -1.24 -16.58
CA SER A 20 4.29 -0.57 -16.57
C SER A 20 3.80 -0.37 -15.14
N ALA A 21 3.12 0.76 -14.91
CA ALA A 21 2.55 1.06 -13.61
C ALA A 21 1.25 1.86 -13.74
N ILE A 22 0.31 1.58 -12.85
CA ILE A 22 -0.83 2.46 -12.58
C ILE A 22 -0.53 3.30 -11.34
N THR A 23 -0.86 4.58 -11.40
CA THR A 23 -0.57 5.53 -10.32
C THR A 23 -1.77 6.39 -9.99
N THR A 24 -1.95 6.72 -8.72
CA THR A 24 -2.99 7.66 -8.29
C THR A 24 -2.54 8.44 -7.06
N ASN A 25 -3.24 9.53 -6.77
CA ASN A 25 -3.05 10.29 -5.53
C ASN A 25 -4.19 9.95 -4.56
N LEU A 26 -3.83 9.63 -3.32
CA LEU A 26 -4.77 9.30 -2.25
C LEU A 26 -4.58 10.27 -1.08
N ASN A 27 -5.66 10.90 -0.63
CA ASN A 27 -5.67 11.61 0.64
C ASN A 27 -6.00 10.61 1.75
N ALA A 28 -5.01 10.29 2.58
CA ALA A 28 -5.14 9.33 3.67
C ALA A 28 -5.03 10.01 5.03
N ARG A 29 -5.70 9.44 6.03
CA ARG A 29 -5.49 9.72 7.45
C ARG A 29 -4.49 8.73 8.02
N LYS A 30 -3.92 9.06 9.18
CA LYS A 30 -3.09 8.12 9.93
C LYS A 30 -3.92 6.89 10.30
N GLY A 31 -3.44 5.71 9.91
CA GLY A 31 -4.05 4.42 10.19
C GLY A 31 -4.86 3.86 9.02
N ASP A 32 -5.32 4.69 8.08
CA ASP A 32 -6.05 4.22 6.90
C ASP A 32 -5.27 3.10 6.19
N ARG A 33 -5.99 2.19 5.53
CA ARG A 33 -5.38 1.04 4.86
C ARG A 33 -5.77 0.99 3.39
N LEU A 34 -4.77 0.93 2.52
CA LEU A 34 -4.92 0.52 1.13
C LEU A 34 -4.75 -1.00 1.07
N SER A 35 -5.72 -1.71 0.47
CA SER A 35 -5.57 -3.13 0.15
C SER A 35 -5.89 -3.38 -1.32
N PHE A 36 -5.22 -4.36 -1.91
CA PHE A 36 -5.55 -4.87 -3.23
C PHE A 36 -5.13 -6.33 -3.36
N ASP A 37 -5.83 -7.04 -4.21
CA ASP A 37 -5.45 -8.37 -4.64
C ASP A 37 -4.56 -8.28 -5.88
N TRP A 38 -3.57 -9.16 -5.97
CA TRP A 38 -2.62 -9.18 -7.06
C TRP A 38 -2.18 -10.60 -7.43
N ASN A 39 -1.73 -10.79 -8.67
CA ASN A 39 -1.06 -12.00 -9.15
C ASN A 39 0.07 -11.58 -10.09
N TYR A 40 1.30 -11.98 -9.79
CA TYR A 40 2.45 -11.77 -10.66
C TYR A 40 2.65 -13.01 -11.53
N LEU A 41 2.83 -12.80 -12.82
CA LEU A 41 2.97 -13.83 -13.85
C LEU A 41 4.21 -13.51 -14.68
N THR A 42 4.98 -14.53 -15.07
CA THR A 42 6.21 -14.31 -15.83
C THR A 42 6.56 -15.49 -16.73
N ASN A 43 7.12 -15.17 -17.90
CA ASN A 43 7.84 -16.06 -18.81
C ASN A 43 9.36 -15.86 -18.71
N ASP A 44 9.80 -15.07 -17.74
CA ASP A 44 11.18 -14.66 -17.60
C ASP A 44 11.96 -15.58 -16.64
N THR A 45 13.27 -15.63 -16.84
CA THR A 45 14.26 -16.25 -15.95
C THR A 45 15.15 -15.22 -15.24
N PHE A 46 15.03 -13.94 -15.60
CA PHE A 46 15.61 -12.80 -14.91
C PHE A 46 14.76 -12.40 -13.69
N ASP A 47 15.33 -11.51 -12.86
CA ASP A 47 14.74 -11.06 -11.60
C ASP A 47 13.82 -9.85 -11.79
N ASP A 48 12.99 -9.91 -12.84
CA ASP A 48 11.84 -9.03 -13.05
C ASP A 48 10.93 -9.09 -11.83
N TYR A 49 10.30 -7.97 -11.49
CA TYR A 49 9.49 -7.94 -10.28
C TYR A 49 8.28 -7.02 -10.33
N ALA A 50 7.25 -7.45 -9.61
CA ALA A 50 6.10 -6.62 -9.26
C ALA A 50 6.42 -5.78 -8.02
N PHE A 51 5.95 -4.53 -7.99
CA PHE A 51 6.19 -3.61 -6.90
C PHE A 51 4.96 -2.76 -6.56
N PHE A 52 4.98 -2.27 -5.33
CA PHE A 52 4.15 -1.19 -4.82
C PHE A 52 5.04 0.00 -4.48
N VAL A 53 4.57 1.22 -4.70
CA VAL A 53 5.24 2.44 -4.26
C VAL A 53 4.27 3.35 -3.51
N ALA A 54 4.74 3.93 -2.41
CA ALA A 54 4.06 5.03 -1.72
C ALA A 54 5.06 6.15 -1.43
N ASN A 55 4.80 7.35 -1.98
CA ASN A 55 5.66 8.53 -1.81
C ASN A 55 7.14 8.26 -2.09
N GLY A 56 7.42 7.57 -3.21
CA GLY A 56 8.78 7.26 -3.65
C GLY A 56 9.45 6.09 -2.91
N VAL A 57 8.80 5.49 -1.91
CA VAL A 57 9.30 4.29 -1.23
C VAL A 57 8.77 3.05 -1.96
N VAL A 58 9.67 2.29 -2.56
CA VAL A 58 9.37 1.04 -3.29
C VAL A 58 9.31 -0.12 -2.31
N THR A 59 8.33 -1.00 -2.51
CA THR A 59 8.18 -2.29 -1.85
C THR A 59 8.03 -3.35 -2.91
N ARG A 60 8.97 -4.28 -2.99
CA ARG A 60 8.86 -5.44 -3.89
C ARG A 60 7.73 -6.36 -3.40
N LEU A 61 6.83 -6.75 -4.30
CA LEU A 61 5.70 -7.65 -4.03
C LEU A 61 6.06 -9.09 -4.34
N ALA A 62 6.62 -9.32 -5.53
CA ALA A 62 7.15 -10.61 -5.95
C ALA A 62 8.15 -10.46 -7.08
N ASP A 63 9.02 -11.46 -7.20
CA ASP A 63 9.87 -11.74 -8.35
C ASP A 63 9.73 -13.23 -8.76
N LEU A 64 10.61 -13.68 -9.66
CA LEU A 64 10.66 -15.07 -10.13
C LEU A 64 10.74 -16.10 -9.01
N THR A 65 11.41 -15.79 -7.88
CA THR A 65 11.54 -16.74 -6.77
C THR A 65 10.20 -17.00 -6.05
N ASN A 66 9.18 -16.21 -6.36
CA ASN A 66 7.87 -16.30 -5.74
C ASN A 66 6.84 -17.02 -6.62
N THR A 67 7.14 -17.33 -7.88
CA THR A 67 6.22 -17.92 -8.86
C THR A 67 6.24 -19.45 -8.85
N ASN A 68 5.73 -20.04 -7.77
CA ASN A 68 5.78 -21.49 -7.55
C ASN A 68 4.63 -22.28 -8.21
N ASN A 69 3.75 -21.62 -8.98
CA ASN A 69 2.61 -22.25 -9.64
C ASN A 69 2.75 -22.16 -11.15
N ALA A 70 2.30 -23.19 -11.87
CA ALA A 70 2.14 -23.09 -13.33
C ALA A 70 1.00 -22.12 -13.67
N SER A 71 1.16 -21.34 -14.73
CA SER A 71 0.11 -20.45 -15.24
C SER A 71 -0.45 -20.95 -16.58
N SER A 72 -1.65 -20.49 -16.93
CA SER A 72 -2.32 -20.89 -18.18
C SER A 72 -1.79 -20.15 -19.41
N PHE A 73 -1.24 -18.94 -19.21
CA PHE A 73 -0.78 -18.05 -20.28
C PHE A 73 0.66 -17.57 -20.11
N PHE A 74 1.24 -17.87 -18.95
CA PHE A 74 2.64 -17.62 -18.62
C PHE A 74 3.29 -18.93 -18.15
N ASP A 75 4.62 -18.97 -18.07
CA ASP A 75 5.34 -20.15 -17.58
C ASP A 75 5.06 -20.37 -16.10
N SER A 76 5.03 -19.29 -15.30
CA SER A 76 4.77 -19.39 -13.87
C SER A 76 4.04 -18.18 -13.29
N GLU A 77 3.41 -18.36 -12.13
CA GLU A 77 2.73 -17.29 -11.40
C GLU A 77 2.80 -17.46 -9.87
N THR A 78 2.57 -16.37 -9.15
CA THR A 78 2.52 -16.36 -7.68
C THR A 78 1.25 -16.99 -7.12
N GLY A 79 0.22 -17.13 -7.96
CA GLY A 79 -1.18 -17.26 -7.54
C GLY A 79 -1.70 -15.94 -6.95
N LYS A 80 -3.02 -15.86 -6.75
CA LYS A 80 -3.66 -14.66 -6.17
C LYS A 80 -3.19 -14.43 -4.72
N ARG A 81 -2.70 -13.22 -4.44
CA ARG A 81 -2.24 -12.74 -3.14
C ARG A 81 -2.93 -11.41 -2.80
N THR A 82 -2.88 -11.00 -1.54
CA THR A 82 -3.41 -9.70 -1.08
C THR A 82 -2.30 -8.88 -0.45
N PHE A 83 -2.08 -7.66 -0.94
CA PHE A 83 -1.18 -6.70 -0.33
C PHE A 83 -1.95 -5.69 0.51
N ASN A 84 -1.31 -5.20 1.57
CA ASN A 84 -1.90 -4.25 2.47
C ASN A 84 -0.88 -3.21 2.94
N TYR A 85 -1.23 -1.94 2.80
CA TYR A 85 -0.43 -0.81 3.20
C TYR A 85 -1.19 0.08 4.18
N THR A 86 -0.60 0.36 5.33
CA THR A 86 -1.17 1.25 6.35
C THR A 86 -0.47 2.60 6.32
N PHE A 87 -1.23 3.68 6.12
CA PHE A 87 -0.71 5.03 6.08
C PHE A 87 -0.27 5.48 7.48
N ALA A 88 1.05 5.65 7.68
CA ALA A 88 1.60 6.00 8.99
C ALA A 88 1.26 7.43 9.44
N ASN A 89 1.07 8.34 8.48
CA ASN A 89 0.76 9.75 8.70
C ASN A 89 -0.40 10.20 7.81
N ALA A 90 -1.13 11.24 8.23
CA ALA A 90 -2.11 11.86 7.34
C ALA A 90 -1.42 12.67 6.24
N GLY A 91 -1.99 12.71 5.04
CA GLY A 91 -1.47 13.49 3.93
C GLY A 91 -1.93 12.98 2.56
N ASN A 92 -1.47 13.66 1.51
CA ASN A 92 -1.61 13.21 0.13
C ASN A 92 -0.45 12.26 -0.20
N TYR A 93 -0.79 11.04 -0.63
CA TYR A 93 0.16 10.02 -1.03
C TYR A 93 0.05 9.78 -2.53
N GLN A 94 1.16 9.91 -3.25
CA GLN A 94 1.25 9.34 -4.59
C GLN A 94 1.57 7.86 -4.45
N VAL A 95 0.62 7.01 -4.81
CA VAL A 95 0.78 5.56 -4.81
C VAL A 95 0.87 5.03 -6.22
N GLY A 96 1.59 3.91 -6.39
CA GLY A 96 1.67 3.20 -7.65
C GLY A 96 1.82 1.70 -7.44
N ILE A 97 1.35 0.94 -8.42
CA ILE A 97 1.50 -0.52 -8.48
C ILE A 97 1.97 -0.84 -9.90
N GLY A 98 3.00 -1.66 -10.03
CA GLY A 98 3.58 -1.93 -11.34
C GLY A 98 4.43 -3.19 -11.39
N VAL A 99 4.91 -3.47 -12.60
CA VAL A 99 5.89 -4.51 -12.93
C VAL A 99 7.03 -3.85 -13.69
N VAL A 100 8.24 -4.32 -13.48
CA VAL A 100 9.46 -3.81 -14.11
C VAL A 100 10.37 -4.96 -14.51
N ASP A 101 10.94 -4.81 -15.70
CA ASP A 101 11.90 -5.75 -16.27
C ASP A 101 13.31 -5.35 -15.82
N ILE A 102 14.14 -6.36 -15.54
CA ILE A 102 15.49 -6.15 -15.03
C ILE A 102 16.53 -6.77 -15.96
N GLY A 103 17.45 -5.93 -16.44
CA GLY A 103 18.60 -6.36 -17.23
C GLY A 103 18.31 -6.60 -18.71
N ASP A 104 17.13 -7.10 -19.08
CA ASP A 104 16.67 -7.21 -20.48
C ASP A 104 15.18 -6.88 -20.66
N PHE A 105 14.63 -7.11 -21.85
CA PHE A 105 13.22 -6.89 -22.22
C PHE A 105 12.74 -7.95 -23.23
N ASN A 106 13.38 -9.14 -23.21
CA ASN A 106 13.15 -10.16 -24.24
C ASN A 106 11.99 -11.10 -23.92
N SER A 107 11.74 -11.28 -22.62
CA SER A 107 10.64 -12.08 -22.10
C SER A 107 9.58 -11.15 -21.49
N THR A 108 8.43 -11.70 -21.13
CA THR A 108 7.29 -10.90 -20.67
C THR A 108 6.91 -11.28 -19.25
N SER A 109 6.84 -10.26 -18.41
CA SER A 109 6.27 -10.30 -17.07
C SER A 109 4.98 -9.47 -17.02
N ALA A 110 4.03 -9.88 -16.19
CA ALA A 110 2.72 -9.25 -16.07
C ALA A 110 2.22 -9.20 -14.63
N LEU A 111 1.41 -8.19 -14.34
CA LEU A 111 0.80 -8.00 -13.04
C LEU A 111 -0.71 -7.79 -13.17
N GLN A 112 -1.48 -8.73 -12.64
CA GLN A 112 -2.92 -8.62 -12.51
C GLN A 112 -3.26 -7.98 -11.17
N ILE A 113 -4.11 -6.94 -11.18
CA ILE A 113 -4.58 -6.24 -9.97
C ILE A 113 -6.11 -6.27 -9.93
N SER A 114 -6.67 -6.52 -8.74
CA SER A 114 -8.12 -6.49 -8.51
C SER A 114 -8.45 -6.05 -7.08
N ASN A 115 -9.71 -5.71 -6.81
CA ASN A 115 -10.22 -5.40 -5.46
C ASN A 115 -9.41 -4.33 -4.71
N ALA A 116 -8.93 -3.31 -5.44
CA ALA A 116 -8.24 -2.18 -4.84
C ALA A 116 -9.22 -1.28 -4.08
N GLN A 117 -9.00 -1.09 -2.79
CA GLN A 117 -9.86 -0.31 -1.91
C GLN A 117 -9.08 0.36 -0.79
N THR A 118 -9.60 1.49 -0.32
CA THR A 118 -9.10 2.20 0.85
C THR A 118 -10.10 2.10 1.98
N GLU A 119 -9.70 1.54 3.11
CA GLU A 119 -10.51 1.43 4.31
C GLU A 119 -10.07 2.47 5.35
N PRO A 120 -10.97 3.36 5.79
CA PRO A 120 -10.64 4.34 6.83
C PRO A 120 -10.54 3.65 8.19
N VAL A 121 -9.60 4.08 9.03
CA VAL A 121 -9.62 3.66 10.45
C VAL A 121 -10.63 4.53 11.21
N PRO A 122 -11.62 3.93 11.90
CA PRO A 122 -12.56 4.69 12.71
C PRO A 122 -11.82 5.52 13.77
N GLU A 123 -12.11 6.82 13.82
CA GLU A 123 -11.57 7.66 14.89
C GLU A 123 -12.03 7.10 16.25
N PRO A 124 -11.13 6.99 17.25
CA PRO A 124 -11.52 6.48 18.55
C PRO A 124 -12.58 7.40 19.17
N PHE A 125 -13.78 6.86 19.41
CA PHE A 125 -14.90 7.50 20.10
C PHE A 125 -14.53 8.07 21.49
N THR A 126 -13.33 7.76 22.01
CA THR A 126 -12.75 8.22 23.26
C THR A 126 -12.73 9.75 23.40
N ILE A 127 -12.54 10.51 22.30
CA ILE A 127 -12.53 11.98 22.37
C ILE A 127 -13.92 12.53 22.70
N LEU A 128 -14.98 11.99 22.09
CA LEU A 128 -16.36 12.35 22.44
C LEU A 128 -16.72 11.87 23.85
N GLY A 129 -16.32 10.64 24.21
CA GLY A 129 -16.61 10.08 25.54
C GLY A 129 -16.02 10.91 26.68
N THR A 130 -14.78 11.38 26.54
CA THR A 130 -14.11 12.23 27.54
C THR A 130 -14.69 13.64 27.61
N ALA A 131 -15.04 14.25 26.47
CA ALA A 131 -15.69 15.56 26.43
C ALA A 131 -17.07 15.54 27.11
N VAL A 132 -17.88 14.52 26.82
CA VAL A 132 -19.19 14.34 27.45
C VAL A 132 -19.06 14.07 28.94
N ALA A 133 -18.20 13.12 29.35
CA ALA A 133 -17.97 12.80 30.75
C ALA A 133 -17.44 14.02 31.55
N GLY A 134 -16.51 14.78 30.98
CA GLY A 134 -16.00 16.02 31.56
C GLY A 134 -17.08 17.08 31.72
N GLY A 135 -17.91 17.29 30.69
CA GLY A 135 -19.04 18.23 30.72
C GLY A 135 -20.07 17.87 31.80
N PHE A 136 -20.47 16.60 31.90
CA PHE A 136 -21.36 16.12 32.96
C PHE A 136 -20.73 16.27 34.36
N GLY A 137 -19.44 15.95 34.51
CA GLY A 137 -18.72 16.11 35.77
C GLY A 137 -18.69 17.56 36.26
N VAL A 138 -18.39 18.53 35.38
CA VAL A 138 -18.39 19.96 35.70
C VAL A 138 -19.80 20.45 36.08
N MET A 139 -20.83 20.04 35.34
CA MET A 139 -22.21 20.43 35.60
C MET A 139 -22.73 19.91 36.96
N LEU A 140 -22.41 18.65 37.30
CA LEU A 140 -22.78 18.05 38.58
C LEU A 140 -22.08 18.75 39.76
N ARG A 141 -20.81 19.13 39.60
CA ARG A 141 -20.05 19.86 40.62
C ARG A 141 -20.63 21.26 40.87
N ARG A 142 -21.03 21.97 39.82
CA ARG A 142 -21.71 23.28 39.91
C ARG A 142 -23.07 23.18 40.61
N LYS A 143 -23.86 22.14 40.35
CA LYS A 143 -25.15 21.92 41.04
C LYS A 143 -24.97 21.62 42.54
N ARG A 144 -23.94 20.86 42.93
CA ARG A 144 -23.66 20.58 44.36
C ARG A 144 -23.23 21.82 45.14
N SER A 145 -22.36 22.65 44.57
CA SER A 145 -21.90 23.89 45.23
C SER A 145 -23.01 24.91 45.49
N LYS A 146 -24.06 24.95 44.65
CA LYS A 146 -25.22 25.85 44.85
C LYS A 146 -26.23 25.37 45.90
N LYS A 147 -26.16 24.10 46.33
CA LYS A 147 -27.03 23.55 47.40
C LYS A 147 -26.41 23.65 48.79
N GLN A 148 -25.15 24.06 48.90
CA GLN A 148 -24.38 24.17 50.14
C GLN A 148 -24.14 25.63 50.57
N ALA A 149 -24.77 26.59 49.90
CA ALA A 149 -24.83 28.01 50.26
C ALA A 149 -26.30 28.37 50.51
#